data_AF-A0A521UQQ8-F1
#
_entry.id   AF-A0A521UQQ8-F1
#
_cell.length_a   1.000
_cell.length_b   1.000
_cell.length_c   1.000
_cell.angle_alpha   90.00
_cell.angle_beta   90.00
_cell.angle_gamma   90.00
#
_symmetry.space_group_name_H-M   'P 1'
#
loop_
_entity.id
_entity.type
_entity.pdbx_description
1 polymer ?
#
loop_
_entity_poly.entity_id
_entity_poly.type
_entity_poly.pdbx_seq_one_letter_code
_entity_poly.pdbx_strand_id
1 'polypeptide(L)'
;MTQLYRLIDANVNRVSEGVRVLEDLARLHFDQADLCTELRALRHAVRHGSEILTGRCLAARAAASDVGLDVSQSSQLDERPSLAALVAANFKRAQEGLRVIEETLKLAGRYDLSKEYEGLRFRAYTLEQRYAPLVRRERARAALDTDIYCITAEEYSLGRDNVQVVSEMLAAGVRLIQYRAKDKETGARYQECREIRRLTRAAGATFIVNDHPGLALMVEADGVHVGQDDYPIEAVRTLVGDEMIVGLSTHSPEQAQQAIRRGADYIGVGPVYRTFTKKNVTDPVGLEYVAYTAAHVSIPFVALGGVKVHNVAEVRRHGARCIALVTEIVGAPDIRERIEEIRAALKEGESQAV
;
A
#
# COMPACT_ATOMS: atom_id res chain seq x y z
N MET A 1 37.67 -4.74 26.11
CA MET A 1 36.93 -6.03 26.04
C MET A 1 35.55 -5.96 26.66
N THR A 2 35.37 -5.58 27.93
CA THR A 2 34.04 -5.51 28.60
C THR A 2 33.03 -4.62 27.87
N GLN A 3 33.45 -3.45 27.37
CA GLN A 3 32.60 -2.56 26.57
C GLN A 3 32.12 -3.20 25.26
N LEU A 4 32.92 -4.07 24.64
CA LEU A 4 32.53 -4.79 23.41
C LEU A 4 31.41 -5.80 23.70
N TYR A 5 31.47 -6.51 24.83
CA TYR A 5 30.42 -7.44 25.23
C TYR A 5 29.12 -6.73 25.60
N ARG A 6 29.20 -5.51 26.17
CA ARG A 6 28.03 -4.66 26.40
C ARG A 6 27.37 -4.22 25.08
N LEU A 7 28.15 -3.87 24.07
CA LEU A 7 27.65 -3.54 22.73
C LEU A 7 26.94 -4.74 22.08
N ILE A 8 27.53 -5.94 22.18
CA ILE A 8 26.92 -7.17 21.64
C ILE A 8 25.61 -7.46 22.37
N ASP A 9 25.59 -7.44 23.71
CA ASP A 9 24.40 -7.72 24.53
C ASP A 9 23.23 -6.78 24.20
N ALA A 10 23.50 -5.48 24.18
CA ALA A 10 22.47 -4.47 23.89
C ALA A 10 21.87 -4.66 22.50
N ASN A 11 22.68 -4.99 21.49
CA ASN A 11 22.19 -5.17 20.13
C ASN A 11 21.51 -6.53 19.91
N VAL A 12 21.94 -7.61 20.58
CA VAL A 12 21.22 -8.90 20.56
C VAL A 12 19.78 -8.70 21.06
N ASN A 13 19.60 -7.92 22.13
CA ASN A 13 18.28 -7.60 22.66
C ASN A 13 17.47 -6.73 21.67
N ARG A 14 18.04 -5.63 21.16
CA ARG A 14 17.36 -4.75 20.19
C ARG A 14 16.91 -5.47 18.92
N VAL A 15 17.77 -6.32 18.38
CA VAL A 15 17.44 -7.15 17.20
C VAL A 15 16.32 -8.13 17.56
N SER A 16 16.44 -8.83 18.69
CA SER A 16 15.43 -9.80 19.13
C SER A 16 14.05 -9.17 19.32
N GLU A 17 13.99 -7.98 19.91
CA GLU A 17 12.75 -7.23 20.14
C GLU A 17 12.17 -6.71 18.83
N GLY A 18 12.99 -6.13 17.95
CA GLY A 18 12.54 -5.68 16.64
C GLY A 18 11.97 -6.82 15.79
N VAL A 19 12.65 -7.96 15.75
CA VAL A 19 12.17 -9.15 15.03
C VAL A 19 10.92 -9.73 15.70
N ARG A 20 10.76 -9.64 17.02
CA ARG A 20 9.54 -10.09 17.71
C ARG A 20 8.31 -9.29 17.26
N VAL A 21 8.43 -7.96 17.12
CA VAL A 21 7.33 -7.13 16.61
C VAL A 21 6.93 -7.59 15.21
N LEU A 22 7.90 -7.85 14.33
CA LEU A 22 7.65 -8.36 12.98
C LEU A 22 7.02 -9.77 12.99
N GLU A 23 7.47 -10.66 13.89
CA GLU A 23 6.91 -12.00 14.08
C GLU A 23 5.43 -11.93 14.47
N ASP A 24 5.08 -11.07 15.43
CA ASP A 24 3.69 -10.91 15.89
C ASP A 24 2.82 -10.23 14.83
N LEU A 25 3.35 -9.25 14.07
CA LEU A 25 2.62 -8.68 12.93
C LEU A 25 2.36 -9.73 11.84
N ALA A 26 3.36 -10.55 11.50
CA ALA A 26 3.20 -11.61 10.51
C ALA A 26 2.13 -12.61 10.93
N ARG A 27 2.05 -12.94 12.23
CA ARG A 27 1.13 -13.92 12.79
C ARG A 27 -0.28 -13.38 13.04
N LEU A 28 -0.40 -12.18 13.61
CA LEU A 28 -1.65 -11.67 14.16
C LEU A 28 -2.35 -10.65 13.26
N HIS A 29 -1.61 -10.05 12.33
CA HIS A 29 -2.16 -9.04 11.43
C HIS A 29 -2.20 -9.51 9.97
N PHE A 30 -1.14 -10.19 9.49
CA PHE A 30 -1.08 -10.63 8.09
C PHE A 30 -1.40 -12.12 7.86
N ASP A 31 -1.58 -12.90 8.94
CA ASP A 31 -1.83 -14.35 8.90
C ASP A 31 -0.83 -15.13 8.02
N GLN A 32 0.45 -14.75 8.04
CA GLN A 32 1.53 -15.36 7.26
C GLN A 32 2.36 -16.34 8.11
N ALA A 33 1.94 -17.60 8.15
CA ALA A 33 2.61 -18.65 8.93
C ALA A 33 4.09 -18.86 8.55
N ASP A 34 4.40 -18.83 7.25
CA ASP A 34 5.76 -19.03 6.75
C ASP A 34 6.70 -17.90 7.20
N LEU A 35 6.28 -16.64 7.05
CA LEU A 35 7.05 -15.48 7.51
C LEU A 35 7.22 -15.48 9.02
N CYS A 36 6.17 -15.80 9.78
CA CYS A 36 6.25 -15.95 11.22
C CYS A 36 7.33 -16.98 11.62
N THR A 37 7.36 -18.13 10.93
CA THR A 37 8.33 -19.20 11.19
C THR A 37 9.76 -18.73 10.92
N GLU A 38 9.99 -18.03 9.81
CA GLU A 38 11.32 -17.56 9.44
C GLU A 38 11.82 -16.39 10.31
N LEU A 39 10.94 -15.48 10.69
CA LEU A 39 11.24 -14.41 11.65
C LEU A 39 11.57 -14.99 13.03
N ARG A 40 10.81 -15.99 13.49
CA ARG A 40 11.12 -16.74 14.70
C ARG A 40 12.48 -17.43 14.61
N ALA A 41 12.80 -18.06 13.48
CA ALA A 41 14.09 -18.71 13.26
C ALA A 41 15.25 -17.71 13.25
N LEU A 42 15.07 -16.54 12.63
CA LEU A 42 16.05 -15.44 12.68
C LEU A 42 16.28 -14.99 14.13
N ARG A 43 15.20 -14.74 14.89
CA ARG A 43 15.27 -14.33 16.29
C ARG A 43 16.00 -15.35 17.16
N HIS A 44 15.72 -16.65 16.97
CA HIS A 44 16.43 -17.71 17.69
C HIS A 44 17.90 -17.78 17.31
N ALA A 45 18.24 -17.69 16.02
CA ALA A 45 19.63 -17.71 15.57
C ALA A 45 20.46 -16.54 16.15
N VAL A 46 19.87 -15.34 16.23
CA VAL A 46 20.49 -14.17 16.88
C VAL A 46 20.81 -14.47 18.35
N ARG A 47 19.89 -15.07 19.10
CA ARG A 47 20.15 -15.39 20.51
C ARG A 47 21.17 -16.53 20.65
N HIS A 48 21.02 -17.58 19.86
CA HIS A 48 21.87 -18.76 19.90
C HIS A 48 23.34 -18.43 19.61
N GLY A 49 23.61 -17.61 18.59
CA GLY A 49 24.97 -17.16 18.28
C GLY A 49 25.64 -16.40 19.44
N SER A 50 24.85 -15.78 20.33
CA SER A 50 25.37 -15.09 21.51
C SER A 50 25.55 -15.98 22.75
N GLU A 51 25.11 -17.25 22.73
CA GLU A 51 25.13 -18.15 23.89
C GLU A 51 26.56 -18.34 24.45
N ILE A 52 27.53 -18.54 23.58
CA ILE A 52 28.95 -18.66 23.95
C ILE A 52 29.53 -17.40 24.60
N LEU A 53 28.85 -16.25 24.46
CA LEU A 53 29.21 -14.98 25.06
C LEU A 53 28.32 -14.60 26.25
N THR A 54 27.26 -15.35 26.55
CA THR A 54 26.20 -14.95 27.48
C THR A 54 26.72 -14.59 28.86
N GLY A 55 27.64 -15.38 29.43
CA GLY A 55 28.25 -15.06 30.72
C GLY A 55 29.03 -13.73 30.72
N ARG A 56 29.73 -13.43 29.61
CA ARG A 56 30.51 -12.18 29.45
C ARG A 56 29.59 -10.97 29.18
N CYS A 57 28.54 -11.17 28.39
CA CYS A 57 27.52 -10.17 28.10
C CYS A 57 26.75 -9.78 29.36
N LEU A 58 26.32 -10.77 30.16
CA LEU A 58 25.62 -10.53 31.42
C LEU A 58 26.51 -9.76 32.41
N ALA A 59 27.78 -10.18 32.57
CA ALA A 59 28.73 -9.50 33.44
C ALA A 59 29.05 -8.07 33.00
N ALA A 60 28.89 -7.75 31.71
CA ALA A 60 29.14 -6.43 31.14
C ALA A 60 27.90 -5.51 31.14
N ARG A 61 26.72 -6.03 31.49
CA ARG A 61 25.46 -5.28 31.44
C ARG A 61 25.43 -4.23 32.56
N ALA A 62 25.11 -3.00 32.21
CA ALA A 62 25.10 -1.87 33.14
C ALA A 62 23.91 -0.94 32.85
N ALA A 63 22.69 -1.49 32.93
CA ALA A 63 21.46 -0.77 32.58
C ALA A 63 21.22 0.47 33.46
N ALA A 64 21.51 0.39 34.76
CA ALA A 64 21.32 1.49 35.70
C ALA A 64 22.26 2.69 35.47
N SER A 65 23.38 2.48 34.76
CA SER A 65 24.33 3.54 34.39
C SER A 65 24.44 3.70 32.87
N ASP A 66 23.41 3.26 32.13
CA ASP A 66 23.33 3.43 30.69
C ASP A 66 22.83 4.83 30.34
N VAL A 67 23.73 5.66 29.83
CA VAL A 67 23.42 7.01 29.35
C VAL A 67 22.37 7.02 28.22
N GLY A 68 22.16 5.88 27.55
CA GLY A 68 21.16 5.73 26.51
C GLY A 68 19.72 5.82 27.03
N LEU A 69 19.47 5.59 28.33
CA LEU A 69 18.13 5.71 28.90
C LEU A 69 17.66 7.17 28.87
N ASP A 70 18.47 8.09 29.38
CA ASP A 70 18.15 9.53 29.42
C ASP A 70 18.04 10.11 28.00
N VAL A 71 18.92 9.67 27.09
CA VAL A 71 18.86 10.06 25.67
C VAL A 71 17.57 9.56 25.01
N SER A 72 17.13 8.33 25.30
CA SER A 72 15.88 7.80 24.76
C SER A 72 14.65 8.51 25.33
N GLN A 73 14.62 8.78 26.64
CA GLN A 73 13.47 9.42 27.30
C GLN A 73 13.29 10.89 26.91
N SER A 74 14.38 11.57 26.54
CA SER A 74 14.37 12.97 26.08
C SER A 74 14.13 13.13 24.58
N SER A 75 14.07 12.03 23.83
CA SER A 75 13.85 12.02 22.38
C SER A 75 12.38 12.19 22.02
N GLN A 76 12.10 13.02 21.01
CA GLN A 76 10.77 13.15 20.38
C GLN A 76 10.64 12.36 19.06
N LEU A 77 11.62 11.51 18.74
CA LEU A 77 11.74 10.85 17.42
C LEU A 77 10.85 9.60 17.23
N ASP A 78 9.88 9.36 18.11
CA ASP A 78 9.18 8.05 18.23
C ASP A 78 7.80 7.97 17.58
N GLU A 79 7.39 8.97 16.79
CA GLU A 79 6.13 8.88 16.06
C GLU A 79 6.18 7.79 14.96
N ARG A 80 5.23 6.86 15.03
CA ARG A 80 4.99 5.84 14.00
C ARG A 80 3.61 6.08 13.39
N PRO A 81 3.52 6.82 12.26
CA PRO A 81 2.22 7.25 11.73
C PRO A 81 1.47 6.13 10.99
N SER A 82 2.10 4.98 10.73
CA SER A 82 1.48 3.89 9.97
C SER A 82 2.10 2.53 10.26
N LEU A 83 1.38 1.47 9.89
CA LEU A 83 1.89 0.09 9.89
C LEU A 83 3.16 -0.05 9.04
N ALA A 84 3.21 0.62 7.88
CA ALA A 84 4.39 0.63 7.02
C ALA A 84 5.62 1.20 7.75
N ALA A 85 5.44 2.33 8.45
CA ALA A 85 6.50 2.93 9.25
C ALA A 85 6.93 2.02 10.42
N LEU A 86 5.99 1.31 11.05
CA LEU A 86 6.29 0.34 12.11
C LEU A 86 7.14 -0.83 11.59
N VAL A 87 6.74 -1.43 10.46
CA VAL A 87 7.48 -2.54 9.84
C VAL A 87 8.89 -2.10 9.43
N ALA A 88 9.00 -0.99 8.69
CA ALA A 88 10.28 -0.47 8.21
C ALA A 88 11.22 -0.13 9.38
N ALA A 89 10.72 0.49 10.45
CA ALA A 89 11.54 0.82 11.62
C ALA A 89 12.08 -0.42 12.33
N ASN A 90 11.30 -1.50 12.43
CA ASN A 90 11.74 -2.72 13.09
C ASN A 90 12.73 -3.53 12.23
N PHE A 91 12.56 -3.55 10.90
CA PHE A 91 13.57 -4.14 10.00
C PHE A 91 14.87 -3.35 10.06
N LYS A 92 14.83 -2.02 9.96
CA LYS A 92 16.02 -1.16 10.09
C LYS A 92 16.75 -1.40 11.42
N ARG A 93 16.00 -1.40 12.55
CA ARG A 93 16.57 -1.69 13.87
C ARG A 93 17.25 -3.05 13.92
N ALA A 94 16.63 -4.09 13.36
CA ALA A 94 17.22 -5.42 13.31
C ALA A 94 18.49 -5.45 12.46
N GLN A 95 18.48 -4.83 11.28
CA GLN A 95 19.61 -4.80 10.35
C GLN A 95 20.79 -4.01 10.92
N GLU A 96 20.54 -2.84 11.50
CA GLU A 96 21.52 -2.00 12.18
C GLU A 96 22.12 -2.73 13.39
N GLY A 97 21.28 -3.32 14.23
CA GLY A 97 21.74 -4.08 15.39
C GLY A 97 22.61 -5.29 15.00
N LEU A 98 22.21 -6.04 13.96
CA LEU A 98 23.01 -7.13 13.41
C LEU A 98 24.37 -6.62 12.88
N ARG A 99 24.40 -5.46 12.24
CA ARG A 99 25.64 -4.84 11.76
C ARG A 99 26.56 -4.45 12.91
N VAL A 100 26.01 -3.89 14.00
CA VAL A 100 26.81 -3.55 15.18
C VAL A 100 27.42 -4.82 15.81
N ILE A 101 26.65 -5.90 15.92
CA ILE A 101 27.17 -7.17 16.45
C ILE A 101 28.27 -7.73 15.55
N GLU A 102 28.05 -7.77 14.23
CA GLU A 102 29.01 -8.21 13.22
C GLU A 102 30.37 -7.51 13.38
N GLU A 103 30.38 -6.17 13.40
CA GLU A 103 31.62 -5.38 13.50
C GLU A 103 32.27 -5.50 14.88
N THR A 104 31.47 -5.57 15.95
CA THR A 104 31.99 -5.73 17.32
C THR A 104 32.66 -7.10 17.51
N LEU A 105 32.13 -8.15 16.88
CA LEU A 105 32.72 -9.49 16.92
C LEU A 105 34.06 -9.56 16.19
N LYS A 106 34.22 -8.85 15.07
CA LYS A 106 35.52 -8.72 14.37
C LYS A 106 36.56 -8.10 15.28
N LEU A 107 36.20 -7.02 15.98
CA LEU A 107 37.09 -6.35 16.93
C LEU A 107 37.42 -7.24 18.15
N ALA A 108 36.50 -8.11 18.55
CA ALA A 108 36.72 -9.10 19.61
C ALA A 108 37.50 -10.36 19.14
N GLY A 109 37.97 -10.40 17.90
CA GLY A 109 38.72 -11.53 17.33
C GLY A 109 37.86 -12.78 17.07
N ARG A 110 36.53 -12.64 16.97
CA ARG A 110 35.57 -13.73 16.79
C ARG A 110 35.04 -13.75 15.36
N TYR A 111 35.94 -13.99 14.41
CA TYR A 111 35.64 -13.85 12.98
C TYR A 111 34.58 -14.84 12.47
N ASP A 112 34.61 -16.10 12.88
CA ASP A 112 33.61 -17.09 12.44
C ASP A 112 32.20 -16.67 12.87
N LEU A 113 32.05 -16.26 14.13
CA LEU A 113 30.78 -15.76 14.65
C LEU A 113 30.37 -14.45 13.95
N SER A 114 31.31 -13.58 13.59
CA SER A 114 31.00 -12.38 12.81
C SER A 114 30.42 -12.73 11.43
N LYS A 115 30.90 -13.81 10.80
CA LYS A 115 30.38 -14.29 9.51
C LYS A 115 28.98 -14.89 9.64
N GLU A 116 28.68 -15.55 10.74
CA GLU A 116 27.31 -16.00 11.04
C GLU A 116 26.34 -14.81 11.13
N TYR A 117 26.71 -13.76 11.88
CA TYR A 117 25.87 -12.55 12.02
C TYR A 117 25.75 -11.73 10.74
N GLU A 118 26.80 -11.71 9.89
CA GLU A 118 26.70 -11.22 8.52
C GLU A 118 25.58 -11.96 7.77
N GLY A 119 25.58 -13.31 7.81
CA GLY A 119 24.52 -14.12 7.21
C GLY A 119 23.12 -13.82 7.76
N LEU A 120 22.98 -13.62 9.07
CA LEU A 120 21.70 -13.22 9.69
C LEU A 120 21.22 -11.85 9.20
N ARG A 121 22.14 -10.90 8.99
CA ARG A 121 21.81 -9.57 8.43
C ARG A 121 21.28 -9.68 7.01
N PHE A 122 21.90 -10.50 6.15
CA PHE A 122 21.39 -10.77 4.81
C PHE A 122 20.02 -11.44 4.82
N ARG A 123 19.78 -12.40 5.73
CA ARG A 123 18.45 -12.99 5.93
C ARG A 123 17.41 -11.94 6.32
N ALA A 124 17.77 -10.96 7.13
CA ALA A 124 16.85 -9.86 7.49
C ALA A 124 16.45 -9.01 6.27
N TYR A 125 17.35 -8.74 5.32
CA TYR A 125 17.01 -8.05 4.06
C TYR A 125 16.04 -8.86 3.20
N THR A 126 16.28 -10.16 3.06
CA THR A 126 15.38 -11.05 2.30
C THR A 126 13.99 -11.11 2.94
N LEU A 127 13.91 -11.16 4.27
CA LEU A 127 12.64 -11.13 4.98
C LEU A 127 11.90 -9.80 4.77
N GLU A 128 12.59 -8.66 4.78
CA GLU A 128 11.99 -7.35 4.50
C GLU A 128 11.38 -7.29 3.09
N GLN A 129 12.11 -7.76 2.08
CA GLN A 129 11.62 -7.82 0.70
C GLN A 129 10.35 -8.66 0.56
N ARG A 130 10.25 -9.78 1.29
CA ARG A 130 9.05 -10.63 1.30
C ARG A 130 7.90 -10.02 2.09
N TYR A 131 8.20 -9.13 3.03
CA TYR A 131 7.22 -8.43 3.83
C TYR A 131 6.58 -7.25 3.06
N ALA A 132 7.35 -6.59 2.19
CA ALA A 132 6.93 -5.39 1.47
C ALA A 132 5.58 -5.53 0.72
N PRO A 133 5.30 -6.63 -0.02
CA PRO A 133 4.01 -6.81 -0.68
C PRO A 133 2.80 -6.83 0.27
N LEU A 134 2.98 -7.28 1.52
CA LEU A 134 1.89 -7.35 2.50
C LEU A 134 1.51 -5.94 2.98
N VAL A 135 2.52 -5.14 3.32
CA VAL A 135 2.35 -3.73 3.72
C VAL A 135 1.72 -2.92 2.59
N ARG A 136 2.15 -3.16 1.36
CA ARG A 136 1.62 -2.49 0.18
C ARG A 136 0.14 -2.84 -0.07
N ARG A 137 -0.23 -4.12 0.05
CA ARG A 137 -1.63 -4.56 -0.04
C ARG A 137 -2.50 -3.91 1.02
N GLU A 138 -2.00 -3.79 2.25
CA GLU A 138 -2.73 -3.12 3.33
C GLU A 138 -2.93 -1.63 3.06
N ARG A 139 -1.90 -0.95 2.53
CA ARG A 139 -2.01 0.44 2.08
C ARG A 139 -3.08 0.59 0.98
N ALA A 140 -3.10 -0.32 0.02
CA ALA A 140 -4.11 -0.31 -1.04
C ALA A 140 -5.52 -0.60 -0.49
N ARG A 141 -5.68 -1.52 0.45
CA ARG A 141 -6.96 -1.75 1.13
C ARG A 141 -7.45 -0.49 1.82
N ALA A 142 -6.61 0.15 2.63
CA ALA A 142 -6.96 1.39 3.32
C ALA A 142 -7.31 2.53 2.34
N ALA A 143 -6.58 2.64 1.22
CA ALA A 143 -6.84 3.64 0.19
C ALA A 143 -8.17 3.41 -0.56
N LEU A 144 -8.59 2.15 -0.68
CA LEU A 144 -9.84 1.74 -1.33
C LEU A 144 -10.98 1.48 -0.34
N ASP A 145 -10.77 1.70 0.96
CA ASP A 145 -11.80 1.57 2.00
C ASP A 145 -12.75 2.78 1.98
N THR A 146 -13.46 2.90 0.87
CA THR A 146 -14.42 3.96 0.56
C THR A 146 -15.50 3.41 -0.37
N ASP A 147 -16.64 4.09 -0.41
CA ASP A 147 -17.79 3.73 -1.22
C ASP A 147 -17.65 4.07 -2.71
N ILE A 148 -17.08 5.25 -3.01
CA ILE A 148 -17.02 5.83 -4.35
C ILE A 148 -15.57 6.13 -4.76
N TYR A 149 -15.23 5.75 -5.99
CA TYR A 149 -14.00 6.14 -6.68
C TYR A 149 -14.34 7.09 -7.85
N CYS A 150 -14.02 8.38 -7.73
CA CYS A 150 -14.27 9.31 -8.82
C CYS A 150 -13.10 9.37 -9.82
N ILE A 151 -13.41 9.36 -11.10
CA ILE A 151 -12.44 9.52 -12.19
C ILE A 151 -12.78 10.78 -12.97
N THR A 152 -11.77 11.61 -13.25
CA THR A 152 -11.96 12.83 -14.05
C THR A 152 -12.22 12.51 -15.52
N ALA A 153 -13.03 13.34 -16.18
CA ALA A 153 -13.18 13.32 -17.63
C ALA A 153 -13.67 14.68 -18.13
N GLU A 154 -12.73 15.59 -18.35
CA GLU A 154 -13.00 16.98 -18.73
C GLU A 154 -13.97 17.13 -19.91
N GLU A 155 -13.87 16.27 -20.92
CA GLU A 155 -14.73 16.28 -22.11
C GLU A 155 -16.23 16.13 -21.80
N TYR A 156 -16.57 15.57 -20.63
CA TYR A 156 -17.95 15.39 -20.16
C TYR A 156 -18.32 16.31 -19.00
N SER A 157 -17.46 17.27 -18.65
CA SER A 157 -17.54 18.02 -17.38
C SER A 157 -18.39 19.30 -17.42
N LEU A 158 -19.27 19.44 -18.43
CA LEU A 158 -20.13 20.63 -18.63
C LEU A 158 -19.34 21.95 -18.67
N GLY A 159 -18.11 21.93 -19.21
CA GLY A 159 -17.24 23.09 -19.33
C GLY A 159 -16.35 23.37 -18.11
N ARG A 160 -16.46 22.59 -17.03
CA ARG A 160 -15.52 22.64 -15.89
C ARG A 160 -14.22 21.93 -16.23
N ASP A 161 -13.10 22.46 -15.74
CA ASP A 161 -11.80 21.78 -15.84
C ASP A 161 -11.66 20.66 -14.77
N ASN A 162 -10.67 19.78 -14.95
CA ASN A 162 -10.42 18.68 -14.02
C ASN A 162 -10.14 19.14 -12.57
N VAL A 163 -9.52 20.31 -12.36
CA VAL A 163 -9.19 20.81 -11.01
C VAL A 163 -10.46 21.25 -10.29
N GLN A 164 -11.35 21.97 -10.98
CA GLN A 164 -12.66 22.39 -10.47
C GLN A 164 -13.51 21.16 -10.11
N VAL A 165 -13.60 20.19 -11.02
CA VAL A 165 -14.33 18.93 -10.81
C VAL A 165 -13.82 18.19 -9.57
N VAL A 166 -12.50 18.07 -9.41
CA VAL A 166 -11.91 17.40 -8.24
C VAL A 166 -12.19 18.19 -6.95
N SER A 167 -12.10 19.52 -6.98
CA SER A 167 -12.44 20.35 -5.83
C SER A 167 -13.88 20.11 -5.35
N GLU A 168 -14.84 20.07 -6.29
CA GLU A 168 -16.25 19.77 -6.01
C GLU A 168 -16.43 18.35 -5.43
N MET A 169 -15.77 17.33 -6.01
CA MET A 169 -15.81 15.95 -5.50
C MET A 169 -15.28 15.84 -4.07
N LEU A 170 -14.15 16.49 -3.78
CA LEU A 170 -13.54 16.49 -2.44
C LEU A 170 -14.44 17.20 -1.42
N ALA A 171 -15.04 18.32 -1.81
CA ALA A 171 -16.00 19.07 -0.99
C ALA A 171 -17.31 18.28 -0.74
N ALA A 172 -17.67 17.34 -1.61
CA ALA A 172 -18.76 16.38 -1.42
C ALA A 172 -18.34 15.13 -0.61
N GLY A 173 -17.12 15.10 -0.07
CA GLY A 173 -16.67 14.03 0.82
C GLY A 173 -16.09 12.81 0.10
N VAL A 174 -15.73 12.89 -1.19
CA VAL A 174 -15.02 11.80 -1.88
C VAL A 174 -13.57 11.74 -1.39
N ARG A 175 -13.04 10.53 -1.20
CA ARG A 175 -11.68 10.31 -0.68
C ARG A 175 -10.78 9.46 -1.59
N LEU A 176 -11.25 9.10 -2.78
CA LEU A 176 -10.47 8.40 -3.79
C LEU A 176 -10.72 9.02 -5.18
N ILE A 177 -9.67 9.61 -5.75
CA ILE A 177 -9.71 10.38 -7.01
C ILE A 177 -8.71 9.81 -8.02
N GLN A 178 -9.15 9.61 -9.26
CA GLN A 178 -8.28 9.28 -10.39
C GLN A 178 -8.24 10.43 -11.38
N TYR A 179 -7.05 10.93 -11.67
CA TYR A 179 -6.86 11.84 -12.81
C TYR A 179 -6.73 11.04 -14.10
N ARG A 180 -7.61 11.32 -15.06
CA ARG A 180 -7.59 10.76 -16.41
C ARG A 180 -7.78 11.85 -17.46
N ALA A 181 -6.76 12.06 -18.29
CA ALA A 181 -6.82 12.95 -19.45
C ALA A 181 -5.95 12.42 -20.60
N LYS A 182 -6.59 11.81 -21.61
CA LYS A 182 -5.88 11.17 -22.74
C LYS A 182 -5.34 12.18 -23.76
N ASP A 183 -6.10 13.24 -24.05
CA ASP A 183 -5.85 14.13 -25.18
C ASP A 183 -5.25 15.49 -24.78
N LYS A 184 -4.61 15.60 -23.60
CA LYS A 184 -3.96 16.83 -23.11
C LYS A 184 -2.47 16.89 -23.39
N GLU A 185 -1.87 18.08 -23.46
CA GLU A 185 -0.41 18.22 -23.54
C GLU A 185 0.26 17.84 -22.21
N THR A 186 1.48 17.29 -22.27
CA THR A 186 2.20 16.81 -21.09
C THR A 186 2.44 17.89 -20.03
N GLY A 187 2.76 19.12 -20.44
CA GLY A 187 2.92 20.25 -19.52
C GLY A 187 1.63 20.60 -18.78
N ALA A 188 0.51 20.65 -19.49
CA ALA A 188 -0.81 20.91 -18.91
C ALA A 188 -1.23 19.81 -17.94
N ARG A 189 -1.07 18.53 -18.33
CA ARG A 189 -1.34 17.38 -17.43
C ARG A 189 -0.55 17.49 -16.13
N TYR A 190 0.72 17.87 -16.20
CA TYR A 190 1.56 18.02 -15.02
C TYR A 190 1.05 19.11 -14.07
N GLN A 191 0.70 20.28 -14.58
CA GLN A 191 0.17 21.37 -13.73
C GLN A 191 -1.16 20.99 -13.07
N GLU A 192 -2.08 20.35 -13.81
CA GLU A 192 -3.34 19.86 -13.25
C GLU A 192 -3.10 18.82 -12.15
N CYS A 193 -2.24 17.84 -12.40
CA CYS A 193 -1.93 16.80 -11.43
C CYS A 193 -1.28 17.37 -10.16
N ARG A 194 -0.42 18.40 -10.27
CA ARG A 194 0.16 19.08 -9.11
C ARG A 194 -0.89 19.76 -8.25
N GLU A 195 -1.82 20.47 -8.87
CA GLU A 195 -2.88 21.16 -8.13
C GLU A 195 -3.87 20.17 -7.51
N ILE A 196 -4.25 19.12 -8.25
CA ILE A 196 -5.06 18.02 -7.73
C ILE A 196 -4.36 17.31 -6.57
N ARG A 197 -3.04 17.10 -6.65
CA ARG A 197 -2.27 16.52 -5.53
C ARG A 197 -2.34 17.41 -4.28
N ARG A 198 -2.23 18.73 -4.45
CA ARG A 198 -2.35 19.69 -3.35
C ARG A 198 -3.72 19.60 -2.67
N LEU A 199 -4.79 19.58 -3.47
CA LEU A 199 -6.17 19.46 -2.99
C LEU A 199 -6.42 18.12 -2.27
N THR A 200 -6.00 17.02 -2.87
CA THR A 200 -6.19 15.67 -2.31
C THR A 200 -5.42 15.47 -1.00
N ARG A 201 -4.17 15.97 -0.88
CA ARG A 201 -3.45 15.98 0.41
C ARG A 201 -4.19 16.75 1.49
N ALA A 202 -4.67 17.95 1.19
CA ALA A 202 -5.40 18.77 2.15
C ALA A 202 -6.69 18.10 2.63
N ALA A 203 -7.34 17.31 1.76
CA ALA A 203 -8.54 16.57 2.07
C ALA A 203 -8.30 15.18 2.69
N GLY A 204 -7.05 14.72 2.81
CA GLY A 204 -6.71 13.35 3.19
C GLY A 204 -7.23 12.29 2.20
N ALA A 205 -7.34 12.65 0.93
CA ALA A 205 -7.83 11.78 -0.14
C ALA A 205 -6.68 11.09 -0.89
N THR A 206 -6.92 9.86 -1.31
CA THR A 206 -6.02 9.10 -2.18
C THR A 206 -6.09 9.65 -3.61
N PHE A 207 -4.93 9.94 -4.18
CA PHE A 207 -4.77 10.41 -5.55
C PHE A 207 -4.07 9.38 -6.43
N ILE A 208 -4.74 8.97 -7.51
CA ILE A 208 -4.24 8.02 -8.50
C ILE A 208 -4.11 8.69 -9.87
N VAL A 209 -3.00 8.44 -10.57
CA VAL A 209 -2.80 8.90 -11.95
C VAL A 209 -3.05 7.76 -12.93
N ASN A 210 -3.83 8.00 -13.97
CA ASN A 210 -4.11 7.00 -15.02
C ASN A 210 -2.99 6.95 -16.07
N ASP A 211 -2.61 5.75 -16.51
CA ASP A 211 -1.70 5.37 -17.61
C ASP A 211 -0.23 5.90 -17.52
N HIS A 212 0.06 6.87 -16.66
CA HIS A 212 1.34 7.62 -16.64
C HIS A 212 2.13 7.45 -15.33
N PRO A 213 2.92 6.37 -15.15
CA PRO A 213 3.68 6.14 -13.92
C PRO A 213 4.77 7.19 -13.65
N GLY A 214 5.44 7.70 -14.68
CA GLY A 214 6.42 8.78 -14.52
C GLY A 214 5.77 10.08 -14.01
N LEU A 215 4.56 10.40 -14.49
CA LEU A 215 3.80 11.55 -13.99
C LEU A 215 3.37 11.34 -12.54
N ALA A 216 2.90 10.13 -12.19
CA ALA A 216 2.56 9.77 -10.82
C ALA A 216 3.72 10.03 -9.85
N LEU A 217 4.96 9.67 -10.23
CA LEU A 217 6.15 9.95 -9.44
C LEU A 217 6.45 11.45 -9.33
N MET A 218 6.44 12.18 -10.46
CA MET A 218 6.75 13.61 -10.48
C MET A 218 5.81 14.45 -9.61
N VAL A 219 4.56 14.02 -9.43
CA VAL A 219 3.56 14.71 -8.62
C VAL A 219 3.34 14.04 -7.27
N GLU A 220 4.13 13.02 -6.92
CA GLU A 220 4.03 12.27 -5.67
C GLU A 220 2.60 11.75 -5.43
N ALA A 221 1.95 11.20 -6.47
CA ALA A 221 0.66 10.52 -6.37
C ALA A 221 0.74 9.30 -5.45
N ASP A 222 -0.38 8.90 -4.83
CA ASP A 222 -0.41 7.72 -3.96
C ASP A 222 -0.40 6.42 -4.80
N GLY A 223 -0.81 6.52 -6.06
CA GLY A 223 -0.80 5.39 -6.98
C GLY A 223 -0.90 5.74 -8.46
N VAL A 224 -0.79 4.68 -9.26
CA VAL A 224 -1.02 4.67 -10.70
C VAL A 224 -2.02 3.57 -11.06
N HIS A 225 -2.90 3.84 -12.01
CA HIS A 225 -3.78 2.81 -12.60
C HIS A 225 -3.39 2.60 -14.06
N VAL A 226 -3.25 1.35 -14.49
CA VAL A 226 -2.93 0.99 -15.88
C VAL A 226 -3.96 0.02 -16.46
N GLY A 227 -4.14 0.08 -17.77
CA GLY A 227 -4.91 -0.85 -18.58
C GLY A 227 -4.08 -2.06 -19.05
N GLN A 228 -4.75 -2.98 -19.77
CA GLN A 228 -4.11 -4.18 -20.31
C GLN A 228 -3.12 -3.87 -21.44
N ASP A 229 -3.36 -2.80 -22.20
CA ASP A 229 -2.54 -2.38 -23.35
C ASP A 229 -1.46 -1.35 -22.98
N ASP A 230 -1.36 -0.96 -21.70
CA ASP A 230 -0.35 -0.02 -21.22
C ASP A 230 0.96 -0.75 -20.83
N TYR A 231 1.86 -0.06 -20.13
CA TYR A 231 3.09 -0.69 -19.64
C TYR A 231 2.79 -1.91 -18.74
N PRO A 232 3.52 -3.03 -18.91
CA PRO A 232 3.42 -4.18 -18.01
C PRO A 232 3.62 -3.76 -16.55
N ILE A 233 2.81 -4.34 -15.67
CA ILE A 233 2.81 -3.97 -14.25
C ILE A 233 4.18 -4.17 -13.58
N GLU A 234 4.97 -5.13 -14.06
CA GLU A 234 6.34 -5.39 -13.59
C GLU A 234 7.27 -4.21 -13.92
N ALA A 235 7.14 -3.64 -15.12
CA ALA A 235 7.90 -2.47 -15.54
C ALA A 235 7.43 -1.22 -14.78
N VAL A 236 6.12 -1.06 -14.59
CA VAL A 236 5.55 0.00 -13.76
C VAL A 236 6.10 -0.11 -12.34
N ARG A 237 6.05 -1.28 -11.72
CA ARG A 237 6.58 -1.54 -10.37
C ARG A 237 8.07 -1.22 -10.26
N THR A 238 8.87 -1.62 -11.25
CA THR A 238 10.30 -1.32 -11.30
C THR A 238 10.56 0.18 -11.29
N LEU A 239 9.72 0.97 -11.97
CA LEU A 239 9.83 2.43 -12.02
C LEU A 239 9.36 3.09 -10.72
N VAL A 240 8.20 2.70 -10.20
CA VAL A 240 7.56 3.41 -9.07
C VAL A 240 7.97 2.92 -7.68
N GLY A 241 8.71 1.83 -7.61
CA GLY A 241 9.15 1.20 -6.36
C GLY A 241 8.01 0.51 -5.61
N ASP A 242 8.30 0.05 -4.40
CA ASP A 242 7.35 -0.77 -3.60
C ASP A 242 6.32 0.04 -2.80
N GLU A 243 6.43 1.36 -2.77
CA GLU A 243 5.54 2.19 -1.94
C GLU A 243 4.28 2.65 -2.68
N MET A 244 4.37 2.88 -3.99
CA MET A 244 3.25 3.41 -4.78
C MET A 244 2.22 2.31 -5.05
N ILE A 245 0.92 2.64 -4.92
CA ILE A 245 -0.17 1.70 -5.24
C ILE A 245 -0.24 1.52 -6.75
N VAL A 246 -0.32 0.29 -7.23
CA VAL A 246 -0.49 -0.02 -8.66
C VAL A 246 -1.78 -0.81 -8.89
N GLY A 247 -2.71 -0.18 -9.61
CA GLY A 247 -3.97 -0.78 -10.05
C GLY A 247 -3.91 -1.27 -11.49
N LEU A 248 -4.64 -2.36 -11.78
CA LEU A 248 -4.76 -2.91 -13.13
C LEU A 248 -6.24 -3.12 -13.52
N SER A 249 -6.65 -2.64 -14.68
CA SER A 249 -7.97 -2.98 -15.25
C SER A 249 -8.04 -4.46 -15.63
N THR A 250 -9.15 -5.13 -15.35
CA THR A 250 -9.37 -6.55 -15.64
C THR A 250 -10.77 -6.79 -16.19
N HIS A 251 -10.90 -7.80 -17.04
CA HIS A 251 -12.11 -8.10 -17.80
C HIS A 251 -12.59 -9.55 -17.69
N SER A 252 -11.90 -10.40 -16.92
CA SER A 252 -12.29 -11.79 -16.69
C SER A 252 -11.65 -12.38 -15.42
N PRO A 253 -12.19 -13.48 -14.86
CA PRO A 253 -11.57 -14.23 -13.78
C PRO A 253 -10.07 -14.52 -13.97
N GLU A 254 -9.68 -14.90 -15.18
CA GLU A 254 -8.29 -15.23 -15.53
C GLU A 254 -7.40 -14.00 -15.43
N GLN A 255 -7.86 -12.85 -15.91
CA GLN A 255 -7.13 -11.59 -15.81
C GLN A 255 -7.00 -11.12 -14.36
N ALA A 256 -8.05 -11.26 -13.53
CA ALA A 256 -7.96 -10.99 -12.10
C ALA A 256 -6.88 -11.83 -11.42
N GLN A 257 -6.88 -13.14 -11.65
CA GLN A 257 -5.87 -14.03 -11.07
C GLN A 257 -4.46 -13.72 -11.59
N GLN A 258 -4.34 -13.37 -12.87
CA GLN A 258 -3.07 -12.94 -13.44
C GLN A 258 -2.57 -11.62 -12.84
N ALA A 259 -3.46 -10.64 -12.61
CA ALA A 259 -3.11 -9.37 -11.98
C ALA A 259 -2.50 -9.58 -10.59
N ILE A 260 -3.09 -10.46 -9.78
CA ILE A 260 -2.56 -10.81 -8.44
C ILE A 260 -1.15 -11.40 -8.55
N ARG A 261 -0.96 -12.39 -9.44
CA ARG A 261 0.34 -13.05 -9.64
C ARG A 261 1.42 -12.07 -10.10
N ARG A 262 1.04 -11.09 -10.91
CA ARG A 262 1.94 -10.05 -11.42
C ARG A 262 2.17 -8.90 -10.43
N GLY A 263 1.52 -8.94 -9.26
CA GLY A 263 1.79 -8.00 -8.17
C GLY A 263 0.93 -6.73 -8.18
N ALA A 264 -0.27 -6.79 -8.75
CA ALA A 264 -1.25 -5.71 -8.61
C ALA A 264 -1.69 -5.55 -7.16
N ASP A 265 -1.88 -4.30 -6.75
CA ASP A 265 -2.32 -3.96 -5.39
C ASP A 265 -3.85 -3.89 -5.30
N TYR A 266 -4.49 -3.51 -6.41
CA TYR A 266 -5.94 -3.61 -6.60
C TYR A 266 -6.26 -3.82 -8.08
N ILE A 267 -7.50 -4.21 -8.36
CA ILE A 267 -7.98 -4.36 -9.74
C ILE A 267 -9.23 -3.52 -10.02
N GLY A 268 -9.33 -3.01 -11.24
CA GLY A 268 -10.58 -2.49 -11.80
C GLY A 268 -11.36 -3.63 -12.45
N VAL A 269 -12.59 -3.85 -12.04
CA VAL A 269 -13.50 -4.88 -12.56
C VAL A 269 -14.53 -4.20 -13.45
N GLY A 270 -14.43 -4.37 -14.76
CA GLY A 270 -15.38 -3.78 -15.67
C GLY A 270 -14.95 -3.84 -17.13
N PRO A 271 -15.68 -3.21 -18.05
CA PRO A 271 -16.88 -2.43 -17.76
C PRO A 271 -18.05 -3.34 -17.33
N VAL A 272 -18.71 -3.04 -16.21
CA VAL A 272 -19.85 -3.85 -15.71
C VAL A 272 -21.03 -3.75 -16.67
N TYR A 273 -21.37 -2.52 -17.07
CA TYR A 273 -22.37 -2.22 -18.08
C TYR A 273 -21.74 -1.51 -19.28
N ARG A 274 -22.45 -1.50 -20.41
CA ARG A 274 -21.99 -0.81 -21.62
C ARG A 274 -21.72 0.67 -21.33
N THR A 275 -20.60 1.18 -21.84
CA THR A 275 -20.17 2.57 -21.65
C THR A 275 -19.46 3.08 -22.90
N PHE A 276 -19.51 4.38 -23.15
CA PHE A 276 -18.83 5.04 -24.27
C PHE A 276 -17.73 6.02 -23.81
N THR A 277 -17.36 5.99 -22.53
CA THR A 277 -16.36 6.90 -21.93
C THR A 277 -14.92 6.59 -22.35
N LYS A 278 -14.65 5.38 -22.85
CA LYS A 278 -13.35 5.00 -23.46
C LYS A 278 -13.56 4.84 -24.96
N LYS A 279 -12.60 5.28 -25.80
CA LYS A 279 -12.68 5.17 -27.27
C LYS A 279 -12.60 3.70 -27.76
N ASN A 280 -11.86 2.85 -27.04
CA ASN A 280 -11.79 1.40 -27.26
C ASN A 280 -12.61 0.69 -26.17
N VAL A 281 -13.90 0.47 -26.42
CA VAL A 281 -14.80 -0.14 -25.44
C VAL A 281 -14.71 -1.66 -25.54
N THR A 282 -14.30 -2.32 -24.46
CA THR A 282 -14.49 -3.76 -24.26
C THR A 282 -15.97 -4.04 -23.98
N ASP A 283 -16.49 -5.18 -24.44
CA ASP A 283 -17.85 -5.61 -24.12
C ASP A 283 -18.07 -5.69 -22.60
N PRO A 284 -19.30 -5.42 -22.12
CA PRO A 284 -19.61 -5.48 -20.71
C PRO A 284 -19.39 -6.89 -20.14
N VAL A 285 -18.69 -6.96 -19.01
CA VAL A 285 -18.34 -8.21 -18.32
C VAL A 285 -19.45 -8.72 -17.40
N GLY A 286 -20.46 -7.89 -17.16
CA GLY A 286 -21.62 -8.25 -16.34
C GLY A 286 -21.36 -8.27 -14.83
N LEU A 287 -22.42 -8.57 -14.09
CA LEU A 287 -22.42 -8.63 -12.63
C LEU A 287 -21.86 -9.95 -12.12
N GLU A 288 -21.86 -10.99 -12.94
CA GLU A 288 -21.30 -12.30 -12.64
C GLU A 288 -19.80 -12.20 -12.36
N TYR A 289 -19.07 -11.37 -13.12
CA TYR A 289 -17.64 -11.16 -12.86
C TYR A 289 -17.40 -10.34 -11.58
N VAL A 290 -18.31 -9.41 -11.23
CA VAL A 290 -18.27 -8.69 -9.95
C VAL A 290 -18.44 -9.66 -8.79
N ALA A 291 -19.47 -10.52 -8.83
CA ALA A 291 -19.72 -11.54 -7.82
C ALA A 291 -18.59 -12.56 -7.71
N TYR A 292 -18.05 -13.02 -8.85
CA TYR A 292 -16.87 -13.88 -8.87
C TYR A 292 -15.70 -13.21 -8.13
N THR A 293 -15.42 -11.95 -8.44
CA THR A 293 -14.31 -11.20 -7.83
C THR A 293 -14.50 -11.07 -6.33
N ALA A 294 -15.70 -10.69 -5.89
CA ALA A 294 -16.03 -10.57 -4.48
C ALA A 294 -15.81 -11.87 -3.69
N ALA A 295 -16.07 -13.03 -4.31
CA ALA A 295 -15.91 -14.33 -3.67
C ALA A 295 -14.50 -14.93 -3.76
N HIS A 296 -13.69 -14.60 -4.78
CA HIS A 296 -12.46 -15.34 -5.10
C HIS A 296 -11.18 -14.50 -5.17
N VAL A 297 -11.26 -13.16 -5.15
CA VAL A 297 -10.10 -12.29 -5.28
C VAL A 297 -9.68 -11.74 -3.93
N SER A 298 -8.41 -11.97 -3.58
CA SER A 298 -7.87 -11.61 -2.26
C SER A 298 -7.46 -10.15 -2.12
N ILE A 299 -7.18 -9.45 -3.22
CA ILE A 299 -6.79 -8.02 -3.22
C ILE A 299 -8.05 -7.14 -3.36
N PRO A 300 -8.03 -5.88 -2.90
CA PRO A 300 -9.16 -4.98 -3.09
C PRO A 300 -9.47 -4.78 -4.58
N PHE A 301 -10.74 -4.52 -4.90
CA PHE A 301 -11.17 -4.26 -6.27
C PHE A 301 -12.17 -3.11 -6.31
N VAL A 302 -12.30 -2.50 -7.49
CA VAL A 302 -13.29 -1.47 -7.78
C VAL A 302 -14.11 -1.87 -8.99
N ALA A 303 -15.43 -1.91 -8.85
CA ALA A 303 -16.33 -2.14 -9.97
C ALA A 303 -16.49 -0.84 -10.78
N LEU A 304 -16.44 -0.90 -12.12
CA LEU A 304 -16.53 0.29 -12.95
C LEU A 304 -17.18 0.03 -14.31
N GLY A 305 -17.56 1.11 -14.99
CA GLY A 305 -18.03 1.08 -16.37
C GLY A 305 -19.55 0.96 -16.49
N GLY A 306 -20.16 2.03 -17.01
CA GLY A 306 -21.61 2.10 -17.24
C GLY A 306 -22.46 2.17 -15.96
N VAL A 307 -21.84 2.31 -14.79
CA VAL A 307 -22.53 2.45 -13.50
C VAL A 307 -23.09 3.86 -13.34
N LYS A 308 -24.33 3.94 -12.84
CA LYS A 308 -25.22 5.09 -12.78
C LYS A 308 -26.09 5.02 -11.51
N VAL A 309 -26.74 6.11 -11.11
CA VAL A 309 -27.60 6.11 -9.91
C VAL A 309 -28.64 4.98 -9.94
N HIS A 310 -29.27 4.72 -11.09
CA HIS A 310 -30.33 3.72 -11.21
C HIS A 310 -29.86 2.25 -11.11
N ASN A 311 -28.57 1.96 -11.27
CA ASN A 311 -28.04 0.59 -11.28
C ASN A 311 -26.92 0.32 -10.25
N VAL A 312 -26.41 1.36 -9.56
CA VAL A 312 -25.31 1.22 -8.59
C VAL A 312 -25.66 0.30 -7.41
N ALA A 313 -26.94 0.28 -6.98
CA ALA A 313 -27.42 -0.61 -5.93
C ALA A 313 -27.25 -2.10 -6.31
N GLU A 314 -27.42 -2.45 -7.59
CA GLU A 314 -27.26 -3.82 -8.07
C GLU A 314 -25.81 -4.26 -8.04
N VAL A 315 -24.88 -3.38 -8.43
CA VAL A 315 -23.43 -3.63 -8.35
C VAL A 315 -22.99 -3.82 -6.90
N ARG A 316 -23.56 -3.04 -5.97
CA ARG A 316 -23.33 -3.19 -4.52
C ARG A 316 -23.78 -4.55 -4.00
N ARG A 317 -24.98 -5.02 -4.40
CA ARG A 317 -25.52 -6.35 -4.02
C ARG A 317 -24.63 -7.50 -4.49
N HIS A 318 -23.89 -7.32 -5.59
CA HIS A 318 -22.92 -8.32 -6.09
C HIS A 318 -21.54 -8.23 -5.40
N GLY A 319 -21.42 -7.47 -4.31
CA GLY A 319 -20.24 -7.48 -3.44
C GLY A 319 -19.23 -6.34 -3.67
N ALA A 320 -19.51 -5.42 -4.61
CA ALA A 320 -18.62 -4.27 -4.83
C ALA A 320 -18.76 -3.22 -3.72
N ARG A 321 -17.73 -3.11 -2.87
CA ARG A 321 -17.68 -2.09 -1.79
C ARG A 321 -17.22 -0.72 -2.27
N CYS A 322 -16.36 -0.68 -3.27
CA CYS A 322 -15.90 0.53 -3.92
C CYS A 322 -16.34 0.48 -5.38
N ILE A 323 -16.95 1.56 -5.87
CA ILE A 323 -17.47 1.64 -7.23
C ILE A 323 -16.95 2.92 -7.90
N ALA A 324 -16.37 2.77 -9.10
CA ALA A 324 -15.89 3.90 -9.85
C ALA A 324 -16.93 4.48 -10.79
N LEU A 325 -17.12 5.79 -10.71
CA LEU A 325 -18.01 6.55 -11.57
C LEU A 325 -17.24 7.68 -12.27
N VAL A 326 -17.64 7.95 -13.52
CA VAL A 326 -17.02 8.98 -14.37
C VAL A 326 -18.09 9.98 -14.80
N THR A 327 -18.77 9.70 -15.93
CA THR A 327 -19.76 10.59 -16.55
C THR A 327 -20.98 10.83 -15.68
N GLU A 328 -21.29 9.90 -14.77
CA GLU A 328 -22.38 10.10 -13.82
C GLU A 328 -22.13 11.27 -12.87
N ILE A 329 -20.87 11.51 -12.52
CA ILE A 329 -20.50 12.56 -11.57
C ILE A 329 -20.08 13.80 -12.34
N VAL A 330 -19.09 13.70 -13.24
CA VAL A 330 -18.54 14.89 -13.91
C VAL A 330 -19.57 15.58 -14.81
N GLY A 331 -20.53 14.83 -15.35
CA GLY A 331 -21.60 15.35 -16.20
C GLY A 331 -22.83 15.85 -15.42
N ALA A 332 -22.81 15.82 -14.09
CA ALA A 332 -23.93 16.32 -13.28
C ALA A 332 -23.85 17.84 -13.13
N PRO A 333 -24.96 18.59 -13.26
CA PRO A 333 -24.98 20.03 -13.00
C PRO A 333 -24.48 20.38 -11.59
N ASP A 334 -24.88 19.60 -10.59
CA ASP A 334 -24.38 19.66 -9.21
C ASP A 334 -23.69 18.33 -8.85
N ILE A 335 -22.37 18.36 -8.68
CA ILE A 335 -21.57 17.18 -8.32
C ILE A 335 -21.89 16.69 -6.91
N ARG A 336 -22.19 17.59 -5.96
CA ARG A 336 -22.48 17.23 -4.58
C ARG A 336 -23.80 16.50 -4.48
N GLU A 337 -24.86 17.06 -5.04
CA GLU A 337 -26.20 16.44 -5.05
C GLU A 337 -26.12 15.04 -5.68
N ARG A 338 -25.42 14.90 -6.82
CA ARG A 338 -25.27 13.61 -7.48
C ARG A 338 -24.49 12.59 -6.63
N ILE A 339 -23.45 13.00 -5.92
CA ILE A 339 -22.72 12.10 -5.00
C ILE A 339 -23.63 11.64 -3.85
N GLU A 340 -24.48 12.52 -3.32
CA GLU A 340 -25.46 12.19 -2.28
C GLU A 340 -26.50 11.18 -2.79
N GLU A 341 -27.03 11.37 -4.00
CA GLU A 341 -27.93 10.41 -4.67
C GLU A 341 -27.29 9.03 -4.84
N ILE A 342 -26.04 8.98 -5.33
CA ILE A 342 -25.30 7.72 -5.51
C ILE A 342 -25.11 7.02 -4.17
N ARG A 343 -24.75 7.76 -3.11
CA ARG A 343 -24.57 7.21 -1.76
C ARG A 343 -25.88 6.70 -1.17
N ALA A 344 -27.00 7.36 -1.44
CA ALA A 344 -28.32 6.87 -1.02
C ALA A 344 -28.64 5.53 -1.70
N ALA A 345 -28.46 5.42 -3.02
CA ALA A 345 -28.68 4.19 -3.77
C ALA A 345 -27.73 3.05 -3.33
N LEU A 346 -26.47 3.36 -2.98
CA LEU A 346 -25.54 2.38 -2.42
C LEU A 346 -26.03 1.78 -1.10
N LYS A 347 -26.56 2.60 -0.18
CA LYS A 347 -27.10 2.15 1.12
C LYS A 347 -28.33 1.25 0.95
N GLU A 348 -29.17 1.54 -0.05
CA GLU A 348 -30.30 0.67 -0.40
C GLU A 348 -29.85 -0.72 -0.87
N GLY A 349 -28.75 -0.78 -1.64
CA GLY A 349 -28.14 -2.03 -2.07
C GLY A 349 -27.59 -2.87 -0.91
N GLU A 350 -27.00 -2.24 0.11
CA GLU A 350 -26.49 -2.93 1.31
C GLU A 350 -27.60 -3.54 2.16
N SER A 351 -28.71 -2.81 2.33
CA SER A 351 -29.85 -3.25 3.15
C SER A 351 -30.58 -4.47 2.59
N GLN A 352 -30.29 -4.82 1.32
CA GLN A 352 -30.94 -5.90 0.57
C GLN A 352 -29.97 -7.01 0.16
N ALA A 353 -28.70 -6.92 0.58
CA ALA A 353 -27.74 -8.01 0.40
C ALA A 353 -28.07 -9.14 1.41
N VAL A 354 -28.36 -10.34 0.90
CA VAL A 354 -28.69 -11.54 1.69
C VAL A 354 -27.43 -12.31 2.04
#